data_AF-A0A0U9HC15-F1
#
_entry.id   AF-A0A0U9HC15-F1
#
_cell.length_a   1.000
_cell.length_b   1.000
_cell.length_c   1.000
_cell.angle_alpha   90.00
_cell.angle_beta   90.00
_cell.angle_gamma   90.00
#
_symmetry.space_group_name_H-M   'P 1'
#
loop_
_entity.id
_entity.type
_entity.pdbx_description
1 polymer ?
#
loop_
_entity_poly.entity_id
_entity_poly.type
_entity_poly.pdbx_seq_one_letter_code
_entity_poly.pdbx_strand_id
1 'polypeptide(L)'
;MPRKPKRPCSFPGCPELTDGRYCDMHQRQMDAYYNKYERDPQTRKRYGRRWKRIRDRYISEHPLCEECQKYGRLTPAEEVHHIIPLSKGGTNADNNLMSLCKQCHSSITAREGERWARR
;
A
#
# COMPACT_ATOMS: atom_id res chain seq x y z
N MET A 1 0.49 15.49 27.62
CA MET A 1 1.13 14.19 27.29
C MET A 1 2.63 14.40 27.18
N PRO A 2 3.48 13.59 27.82
CA PRO A 2 4.93 13.73 27.70
C PRO A 2 5.38 13.43 26.27
N ARG A 3 6.22 14.31 25.69
CA ARG A 3 6.82 14.10 24.37
C ARG A 3 8.18 13.42 24.53
N LYS A 4 8.49 12.51 23.62
CA LYS A 4 9.80 11.86 23.56
C LYS A 4 10.88 12.92 23.28
N PRO A 5 12.04 12.89 23.97
CA PRO A 5 13.15 13.78 23.64
C PRO A 5 13.66 13.54 22.22
N LYS A 6 14.07 14.61 21.55
CA LYS A 6 14.66 14.54 20.21
C LYS A 6 15.98 13.76 20.25
N ARG A 7 16.29 13.06 19.16
CA ARG A 7 17.49 12.23 19.02
C ARG A 7 18.39 12.81 17.93
N PRO A 8 19.71 12.61 17.99
CA PRO A 8 20.60 13.03 16.92
C PRO A 8 20.25 12.31 15.60
N CYS A 9 20.41 13.02 14.50
CA CYS A 9 20.28 12.46 13.16
C CYS A 9 21.27 11.29 12.98
N SER A 10 20.80 10.18 12.42
CA SER A 10 21.64 9.00 12.16
C SER A 10 22.58 9.15 10.95
N PHE A 11 22.59 10.32 10.28
CA PHE A 11 23.49 10.56 9.16
C PHE A 11 24.88 10.92 9.69
N PRO A 12 25.97 10.31 9.17
CA PRO A 12 27.32 10.57 9.66
C PRO A 12 27.66 12.06 9.66
N GLY A 13 28.04 12.60 10.82
CA GLY A 13 28.46 13.99 10.98
C GLY A 13 27.34 15.04 11.01
N CYS A 14 26.07 14.64 11.07
CA CYS A 14 24.97 15.59 11.16
C CYS A 14 24.68 16.02 12.61
N PRO A 15 24.72 17.32 12.94
CA PRO A 15 24.47 17.81 14.31
C PRO A 15 22.98 17.98 14.65
N GLU A 16 22.07 17.80 13.67
CA GLU A 16 20.64 18.08 13.84
C GLU A 16 19.92 17.07 14.74
N LEU A 17 18.97 17.60 15.52
CA LEU A 17 18.09 16.82 16.38
C LEU A 17 16.73 16.57 15.70
N THR A 18 16.33 15.31 15.60
CA THR A 18 15.11 14.85 14.90
C THR A 18 14.23 14.01 15.83
N ASP A 19 12.94 13.96 15.51
CA ASP A 19 11.98 13.03 16.11
C ASP A 19 12.06 11.62 15.47
N GLY A 20 12.67 11.52 14.28
CA GLY A 20 12.82 10.30 13.49
C GLY A 20 14.23 9.72 13.48
N ARG A 21 14.55 8.96 12.43
CA ARG A 21 15.90 8.41 12.20
C ARG A 21 16.85 9.46 11.59
N TYR A 22 16.33 10.25 10.66
CA TYR A 22 17.06 11.31 9.95
C TYR A 22 16.37 12.66 10.16
N CYS A 23 17.10 13.77 9.99
CA CYS A 23 16.49 15.09 9.85
C CYS A 23 15.84 15.21 8.47
N ASP A 24 14.97 16.19 8.25
CA ASP A 24 14.20 16.31 7.00
C ASP A 24 15.07 16.33 5.73
N MET A 25 16.24 16.97 5.80
CA MET A 25 17.19 17.00 4.69
C MET A 25 17.73 15.60 4.37
N HIS A 26 18.23 14.88 5.38
CA HIS A 26 18.78 13.54 5.19
C HIS A 26 17.69 12.51 4.91
N GLN A 27 16.48 12.71 5.41
CA GLN A 27 15.32 11.90 5.05
C GLN A 27 15.06 12.00 3.54
N ARG A 28 15.01 13.22 2.98
CA ARG A 28 14.87 13.42 1.53
C ARG A 28 16.01 12.81 0.73
N GLN A 29 17.25 12.92 1.20
CA GLN A 29 18.41 12.31 0.53
C GLN A 29 18.29 10.78 0.50
N MET A 30 17.93 10.16 1.62
CA MET A 30 17.75 8.71 1.72
C MET A 30 16.56 8.24 0.90
N ASP A 31 15.44 8.97 0.92
CA ASP A 31 14.27 8.66 0.10
C ASP A 31 14.60 8.77 -1.39
N ALA A 32 15.39 9.78 -1.80
CA ALA A 32 15.83 9.94 -3.18
C ALA A 32 16.76 8.79 -3.62
N TYR A 33 17.68 8.38 -2.75
CA TYR A 33 18.56 7.23 -2.99
C TYR A 33 17.76 5.94 -3.16
N TYR A 34 16.87 5.63 -2.20
CA TYR A 34 15.99 4.46 -2.25
C TYR A 34 15.16 4.45 -3.54
N ASN A 35 14.51 5.57 -3.89
CA ASN A 35 13.69 5.67 -5.10
C ASN A 35 14.48 5.50 -6.40
N LYS A 36 15.78 5.84 -6.41
CA LYS A 36 16.62 5.77 -7.61
C LYS A 36 17.30 4.41 -7.79
N TYR A 37 17.74 3.79 -6.70
CA TYR A 37 18.63 2.63 -6.76
C TYR A 37 18.02 1.34 -6.22
N GLU A 38 17.11 1.41 -5.24
CA GLU A 38 16.60 0.22 -4.55
C GLU A 38 15.15 -0.11 -4.91
N ARG A 39 14.33 0.91 -5.19
CA ARG A 39 12.92 0.73 -5.49
C ARG A 39 12.74 0.12 -6.88
N ASP A 40 12.05 -1.02 -6.93
CA ASP A 40 11.67 -1.64 -8.20
C ASP A 40 10.91 -0.63 -9.10
N PRO A 41 11.46 -0.29 -10.29
CA PRO A 41 10.83 0.62 -11.23
C PRO A 41 9.46 0.14 -11.70
N GLN A 42 9.21 -1.17 -11.73
CA GLN A 42 7.91 -1.71 -12.11
C GLN A 42 6.83 -1.39 -11.08
N THR A 43 7.17 -1.23 -9.80
CA THR A 43 6.22 -0.88 -8.74
C THR A 43 5.50 0.46 -9.03
N ARG A 44 6.22 1.48 -9.54
CA ARG A 44 5.59 2.77 -9.94
C ARG A 44 4.68 2.63 -11.16
N LYS A 45 4.97 1.70 -12.08
CA LYS A 45 4.13 1.40 -13.24
C LYS A 45 2.86 0.62 -12.83
N ARG A 46 3.00 -0.32 -11.90
CA ARG A 46 1.91 -1.17 -11.39
C ARG A 46 0.86 -0.38 -10.60
N TYR A 47 1.30 0.46 -9.66
CA TYR A 47 0.41 1.19 -8.73
C TYR A 47 0.41 2.72 -8.92
N GLY A 48 0.71 3.20 -10.13
CA GLY A 48 0.80 4.62 -10.44
C GLY A 48 -0.56 5.33 -10.62
N ARG A 49 -0.54 6.54 -11.21
CA ARG A 49 -1.75 7.36 -11.45
C ARG A 49 -2.88 6.63 -12.21
N ARG A 50 -2.53 5.74 -13.13
CA ARG A 50 -3.49 4.92 -13.89
C ARG A 50 -4.29 4.01 -12.95
N TRP A 51 -3.62 3.34 -12.02
CA TRP A 51 -4.29 2.48 -11.04
C TRP A 51 -5.26 3.27 -10.17
N LYS A 52 -4.84 4.45 -9.68
CA LYS A 52 -5.73 5.30 -8.88
C LYS A 52 -7.05 5.61 -9.59
N ARG A 53 -7.01 5.97 -10.87
CA ARG A 53 -8.23 6.24 -11.67
C ARG A 53 -9.11 5.00 -11.82
N ILE A 54 -8.51 3.83 -12.07
CA ILE A 54 -9.24 2.57 -12.21
C ILE A 54 -9.90 2.20 -10.88
N ARG A 55 -9.14 2.27 -9.77
CA ARG A 55 -9.64 2.02 -8.42
C ARG A 55 -10.81 2.93 -8.06
N ASP A 56 -10.65 4.23 -8.28
CA ASP A 56 -11.65 5.23 -7.89
C ASP A 56 -12.95 5.05 -8.71
N ARG A 57 -12.85 4.66 -9.99
CA ARG A 57 -14.02 4.26 -10.80
C ARG A 57 -14.64 2.96 -10.27
N TYR A 58 -13.84 1.91 -10.12
CA TYR A 58 -14.33 0.58 -9.74
C TYR A 58 -15.06 0.59 -8.40
N ILE A 59 -14.49 1.28 -7.39
CA ILE A 59 -15.14 1.35 -6.07
C ILE A 59 -16.43 2.18 -6.08
N SER A 60 -16.58 3.13 -7.02
CA SER A 60 -17.82 3.88 -7.19
C SER A 60 -18.92 3.06 -7.87
N GLU A 61 -18.54 2.17 -8.81
CA GLU A 61 -19.44 1.23 -9.48
C GLU A 61 -19.81 0.05 -8.56
N HIS A 62 -18.90 -0.33 -7.66
CA HIS A 62 -19.04 -1.44 -6.72
C HIS A 62 -18.90 -0.98 -5.25
N PRO A 63 -19.87 -0.21 -4.72
CA PRO A 63 -19.75 0.43 -3.41
C PRO A 63 -19.85 -0.53 -2.21
N LEU A 64 -20.24 -1.78 -2.45
CA LEU A 64 -20.40 -2.81 -1.42
C LEU A 64 -19.33 -3.88 -1.55
N CYS A 65 -18.95 -4.47 -0.42
CA CYS A 65 -18.02 -5.58 -0.35
C CYS A 65 -18.64 -6.83 -1.00
N GLU A 66 -18.02 -7.33 -2.08
CA GLU A 66 -18.50 -8.50 -2.84
C GLU A 66 -18.49 -9.78 -2.00
N GLU A 67 -17.50 -9.95 -1.12
CA GLU A 67 -17.46 -11.10 -0.21
C GLU A 67 -18.58 -11.06 0.83
N CYS A 68 -18.85 -9.90 1.43
CA CYS A 68 -19.95 -9.75 2.38
C CYS A 68 -21.31 -9.99 1.71
N GLN A 69 -21.48 -9.55 0.46
CA GLN A 69 -22.71 -9.77 -0.30
C GLN A 69 -23.02 -11.26 -0.51
N LYS A 70 -22.00 -12.10 -0.74
CA LYS A 70 -22.18 -13.57 -0.83
C LYS A 70 -22.77 -14.18 0.44
N TYR A 71 -22.53 -13.55 1.60
CA TYR A 71 -23.09 -13.95 2.89
C TYR A 71 -24.34 -13.15 3.28
N GLY A 72 -24.94 -12.41 2.34
CA GLY A 72 -26.14 -11.58 2.59
C GLY A 72 -25.89 -10.33 3.45
N ARG A 73 -24.64 -9.88 3.58
CA ARG A 73 -24.26 -8.71 4.39
C ARG A 73 -23.97 -7.51 3.49
N LEU A 74 -24.61 -6.37 3.79
CA LEU A 74 -24.40 -5.10 3.09
C LEU A 74 -23.33 -4.27 3.80
N THR A 75 -22.07 -4.57 3.53
CA THR A 75 -20.92 -3.84 4.07
C THR A 75 -20.32 -2.93 3.00
N PRO A 76 -20.01 -1.66 3.29
CA PRO A 76 -19.34 -0.79 2.32
C PRO A 76 -17.95 -1.33 1.95
N ALA A 77 -17.59 -1.19 0.67
CA ALA A 77 -16.23 -1.45 0.20
C ALA A 77 -15.32 -0.26 0.51
N GLU A 78 -14.08 -0.53 0.90
CA GLU A 78 -13.06 0.47 1.19
C GLU A 78 -11.80 0.27 0.33
N GLU A 79 -11.57 -0.96 -0.10
CA GLU A 79 -10.37 -1.41 -0.78
C GLU A 79 -10.75 -2.18 -2.05
N VAL A 80 -9.89 -2.10 -3.07
CA VAL A 80 -10.05 -2.87 -4.31
C VAL A 80 -8.89 -3.85 -4.37
N HIS A 81 -9.21 -5.14 -4.38
CA HIS A 81 -8.26 -6.25 -4.43
C HIS A 81 -8.04 -6.70 -5.86
N HIS A 82 -6.82 -7.12 -6.17
CA HIS A 82 -6.53 -7.83 -7.41
C HIS A 82 -6.70 -9.33 -7.17
N ILE A 83 -7.62 -9.99 -7.88
CA ILE A 83 -7.88 -11.44 -7.74
C ILE A 83 -6.62 -12.24 -8.09
N ILE A 84 -5.97 -11.88 -9.21
CA ILE A 84 -4.63 -12.32 -9.54
C ILE A 84 -3.70 -11.14 -9.25
N PRO A 85 -2.71 -11.29 -8.36
CA PRO A 85 -1.74 -10.24 -8.07
C PRO A 85 -0.99 -9.79 -9.32
N LEU A 86 -0.68 -8.49 -9.41
CA LEU A 86 0.11 -7.93 -10.52
C LEU A 86 1.51 -8.58 -10.63
N SER A 87 2.06 -9.08 -9.51
CA SER A 87 3.31 -9.82 -9.48
C SER A 87 3.24 -11.18 -10.16
N LYS A 88 2.04 -11.78 -10.23
CA LYS A 88 1.76 -13.08 -10.85
C LYS A 88 1.13 -12.97 -12.24
N GLY A 89 1.21 -11.78 -12.87
CA GLY A 89 0.65 -11.55 -14.20
C GLY A 89 -0.79 -11.04 -14.22
N GLY A 90 -1.34 -10.66 -13.07
CA GLY A 90 -2.63 -10.01 -12.98
C GLY A 90 -2.69 -8.69 -13.74
N THR A 91 -3.91 -8.25 -14.08
CA THR A 91 -4.14 -6.99 -14.79
C THR A 91 -5.02 -6.05 -13.98
N ASN A 92 -5.10 -4.79 -14.41
CA ASN A 92 -6.04 -3.81 -13.84
C ASN A 92 -7.39 -3.83 -14.59
N ALA A 93 -7.74 -4.91 -15.26
CA ALA A 93 -9.03 -5.08 -15.89
C ALA A 93 -10.09 -5.41 -14.85
N ASP A 94 -11.33 -4.94 -15.07
CA ASP A 94 -12.41 -5.04 -14.08
C ASP A 94 -12.71 -6.49 -13.68
N ASN A 95 -12.50 -7.46 -14.57
CA ASN A 95 -12.64 -8.89 -14.28
C ASN A 95 -11.59 -9.47 -13.31
N ASN A 96 -10.51 -8.73 -13.03
CA ASN A 96 -9.46 -9.10 -12.10
C ASN A 96 -9.51 -8.25 -10.81
N LEU A 97 -10.56 -7.44 -10.65
CA LEU A 97 -10.75 -6.59 -9.48
C LEU A 97 -11.89 -7.11 -8.62
N MET A 98 -11.83 -6.79 -7.32
CA MET A 98 -12.88 -7.11 -6.37
C MET A 98 -12.98 -6.02 -5.32
N SER A 99 -14.19 -5.51 -5.06
CA SER A 99 -14.41 -4.50 -4.02
C SER A 99 -14.61 -5.18 -2.66
N LEU A 100 -13.82 -4.78 -1.67
CA LEU A 100 -13.79 -5.43 -0.35
C LEU A 100 -13.81 -4.41 0.78
N CYS A 101 -14.39 -4.81 1.91
CA CYS A 101 -14.15 -4.13 3.18
C CYS A 101 -12.77 -4.52 3.73
N LYS A 102 -12.23 -3.71 4.64
CA LYS A 102 -10.89 -3.95 5.24
C LYS A 102 -10.74 -5.34 5.86
N GLN A 103 -11.79 -5.86 6.48
CA GLN A 103 -11.75 -7.17 7.14
C GLN A 103 -11.59 -8.30 6.11
N CYS A 104 -12.43 -8.31 5.06
CA CYS A 104 -12.37 -9.31 4.00
C CYS A 104 -11.05 -9.20 3.23
N HIS A 105 -10.61 -7.99 2.90
CA HIS A 105 -9.34 -7.78 2.21
C HIS A 105 -8.14 -8.29 3.04
N SER A 106 -8.10 -7.98 4.34
CA SER A 106 -7.05 -8.49 5.23
C SER A 106 -7.09 -10.02 5.35
N SER A 107 -8.28 -10.63 5.38
CA SER A 107 -8.45 -12.08 5.45
C SER A 107 -7.93 -12.78 4.19
N ILE A 108 -8.28 -12.24 3.01
CA ILE A 108 -7.81 -12.76 1.71
C ILE A 108 -6.30 -12.62 1.60
N THR A 109 -5.75 -11.43 1.86
CA THR A 109 -4.30 -11.18 1.81
C THR A 109 -3.52 -12.15 2.72
N ALA A 110 -4.07 -12.47 3.90
CA ALA A 110 -3.46 -13.42 4.82
C ALA A 110 -3.52 -14.86 4.29
N ARG A 111 -4.63 -15.27 3.67
CA ARG A 111 -4.81 -16.60 3.08
C ARG A 111 -3.96 -16.81 1.84
N GLU A 112 -3.80 -15.79 1.00
CA GLU A 112 -3.00 -15.84 -0.22
C GLU A 112 -1.49 -15.82 0.05
N GLY A 113 -1.09 -15.60 1.31
CA GLY A 113 0.30 -15.62 1.73
C GLY A 113 1.10 -14.39 1.28
N GLU A 114 0.47 -13.38 0.68
CA GLU A 114 1.17 -12.17 0.23
C GLU A 114 1.74 -11.37 1.41
N ARG A 115 1.09 -11.42 2.57
CA ARG A 115 1.57 -10.75 3.80
C ARG A 115 2.79 -11.45 4.44
N TRP A 116 2.95 -12.76 4.21
CA TRP A 116 3.96 -13.61 4.87
C TRP A 116 4.65 -14.53 3.87
N ALA A 117 4.93 -14.05 2.66
CA ALA A 117 5.74 -14.80 1.71
C ALA A 117 7.07 -15.11 2.40
N ARG A 118 7.26 -16.40 2.74
CA ARG A 118 8.35 -16.89 3.58
C ARG A 118 9.69 -16.38 3.02
N ARG A 119 10.47 -15.79 3.92
CA ARG A 119 11.91 -15.54 3.77
C ARG A 119 12.66 -16.82 3.42
#